data_AF-A0A9X9M684-F1
#
_entry.id   AF-A0A9X9M684-F1
#
_cell.length_a   1.000
_cell.length_b   1.000
_cell.length_c   1.000
_cell.angle_alpha   90.00
_cell.angle_beta   90.00
_cell.angle_gamma   90.00
#
_symmetry.space_group_name_H-M   'P 1'
#
loop_
_entity.id
_entity.type
_entity.pdbx_description
1 polymer ?
#
loop_
_entity_poly.entity_id
_entity_poly.type
_entity_poly.pdbx_seq_one_letter_code
_entity_poly.pdbx_strand_id
1 'polypeptide(L)'
;MRHNDKITCILEGRERRDKKSLCKAINEFQQRFQRPEMRREFDLSDPLALRKDLPARQSDNDIRNTVSGMQRFMGEDLNFLERKKFQEEQNREWSLQQQREWEDARAQHRSAEDLCLKTRLQFDETAKHLQNLESATRKAVCAAVKEFNKSQATESLERKIREKKQEQEDNLAEISNLLRGDLLSENPQQAASSFGPHRVVPDRWKGMTQQQLEQIRLVQKQQVQEKLVRAPLPFSRSPQT
;
A
#
# COMPACT_ATOMS: atom_id res chain seq x y z
N MET A 1 129.32 -85.61 -54.73
CA MET A 1 128.01 -84.94 -54.90
C MET A 1 126.86 -85.59 -54.12
N ARG A 2 126.75 -86.92 -53.98
CA ARG A 2 125.58 -87.60 -53.37
C ARG A 2 125.24 -87.32 -51.88
N HIS A 3 126.16 -86.81 -51.06
CA HIS A 3 125.90 -86.54 -49.63
C HIS A 3 125.13 -85.24 -49.39
N ASN A 4 125.52 -84.17 -50.10
CA ASN A 4 124.89 -82.86 -49.99
C ASN A 4 123.43 -82.89 -50.48
N ASP A 5 123.15 -83.66 -51.54
CA ASP A 5 121.78 -83.83 -52.07
C ASP A 5 120.83 -84.53 -51.10
N LYS A 6 121.35 -85.46 -50.28
CA LYS A 6 120.56 -86.14 -49.25
C LYS A 6 120.24 -85.21 -48.08
N ILE A 7 121.19 -84.34 -47.71
CA ILE A 7 121.00 -83.32 -46.67
C ILE A 7 119.96 -82.29 -47.14
N THR A 8 120.04 -81.81 -48.38
CA THR A 8 119.06 -80.86 -48.91
C THR A 8 117.65 -81.45 -48.93
N CYS A 9 117.44 -82.71 -49.37
CA CYS A 9 116.12 -83.36 -49.29
C CYS A 9 115.57 -83.47 -47.86
N ILE A 10 116.42 -83.76 -46.86
CA ILE A 10 116.00 -83.84 -45.45
C ILE A 10 115.63 -82.45 -44.92
N LEU A 11 116.41 -81.42 -45.25
CA LEU A 11 116.14 -80.04 -44.87
C LEU A 11 114.85 -79.52 -45.52
N GLU A 12 114.63 -79.81 -46.80
CA GLU A 12 113.42 -79.45 -47.52
C GLU A 12 112.17 -80.16 -46.97
N GLY A 13 112.31 -81.42 -46.55
CA GLY A 13 111.26 -82.17 -45.86
C GLY A 13 110.94 -81.63 -44.46
N ARG A 14 111.94 -81.11 -43.73
CA ARG A 14 111.74 -80.39 -42.46
C ARG A 14 111.04 -79.06 -42.69
N GLU A 15 111.51 -78.27 -43.65
CA GLU A 15 110.91 -76.99 -44.02
C GLU A 15 109.44 -77.14 -44.44
N ARG A 16 109.09 -78.18 -45.21
CA ARG A 16 107.69 -78.49 -45.56
C ARG A 16 106.84 -78.82 -44.33
N ARG A 17 107.36 -79.56 -43.35
CA ARG A 17 106.63 -79.87 -42.10
C ARG A 17 106.46 -78.63 -41.24
N ASP A 18 107.49 -77.81 -41.11
CA ASP A 18 107.46 -76.58 -40.31
C ASP A 18 106.49 -75.55 -40.93
N LYS A 19 106.49 -75.39 -42.26
CA LYS A 19 105.48 -74.59 -42.97
C LYS A 19 104.06 -75.10 -42.72
N LYS A 20 103.84 -76.41 -42.78
CA LYS A 20 102.52 -77.01 -42.49
C LYS A 20 102.09 -76.77 -41.04
N SER A 21 103.02 -76.91 -40.08
CA SER A 21 102.76 -76.67 -38.66
C SER A 21 102.44 -75.19 -38.39
N LEU A 22 103.20 -74.28 -38.99
CA LEU A 22 102.97 -72.84 -38.88
C LEU A 22 101.62 -72.43 -39.48
N CYS A 23 101.29 -72.91 -40.69
CA CYS A 23 99.98 -72.64 -41.30
C CYS A 23 98.84 -73.18 -40.44
N LYS A 24 99.01 -74.35 -39.82
CA LYS A 24 98.02 -74.91 -38.88
C LYS A 24 97.84 -74.01 -37.65
N ALA A 25 98.95 -73.57 -37.04
CA ALA A 25 98.92 -72.68 -35.88
C ALA A 25 98.30 -71.31 -36.22
N ILE A 26 98.60 -70.74 -37.40
CA ILE A 26 97.99 -69.49 -37.89
C ILE A 26 96.48 -69.67 -38.09
N ASN A 27 96.05 -70.74 -38.76
CA ASN A 27 94.63 -71.01 -38.96
C ASN A 27 93.90 -71.23 -37.62
N GLU A 28 94.50 -71.96 -36.69
CA GLU A 28 93.94 -72.13 -35.34
C GLU A 28 93.84 -70.80 -34.59
N PHE A 29 94.86 -69.93 -34.72
CA PHE A 29 94.84 -68.59 -34.12
C PHE A 29 93.75 -67.70 -34.73
N GLN A 30 93.63 -67.68 -36.06
CA GLN A 30 92.58 -66.93 -36.77
C GLN A 30 91.18 -67.41 -36.38
N GLN A 31 90.96 -68.73 -36.36
CA GLN A 31 89.67 -69.31 -35.99
C GLN A 31 89.32 -69.10 -34.52
N ARG A 32 90.30 -68.96 -33.61
CA ARG A 32 90.04 -68.74 -32.18
C ARG A 32 89.89 -67.27 -31.83
N PHE A 33 90.70 -66.40 -32.42
CA PHE A 33 90.87 -65.01 -31.97
C PHE A 33 90.50 -63.95 -33.02
N GLN A 34 90.29 -64.31 -34.29
CA GLN A 34 89.97 -63.37 -35.36
C GLN A 34 88.59 -63.62 -35.99
N ARG A 35 87.66 -64.19 -35.20
CA ARG A 35 86.28 -64.34 -35.67
C ARG A 35 85.60 -62.98 -35.81
N PRO A 36 84.66 -62.81 -36.75
CA PRO A 36 83.93 -61.56 -36.93
C PRO A 36 83.24 -61.06 -35.65
N GLU A 37 82.73 -61.97 -34.81
CA GLU A 37 82.02 -61.64 -33.57
C GLU A 37 82.94 -61.07 -32.49
N MET A 38 84.25 -61.32 -32.59
CA MET A 38 85.26 -60.85 -31.62
C MET A 38 85.83 -59.47 -31.98
N ARG A 39 85.32 -58.83 -33.04
CA ARG A 39 85.70 -57.47 -33.41
C ARG A 39 85.15 -56.46 -32.41
N ARG A 40 85.87 -55.36 -32.22
CA ARG A 40 85.48 -54.29 -31.28
C ARG A 40 84.15 -53.64 -31.69
N GLU A 41 83.93 -53.51 -33.00
CA GLU A 41 82.76 -52.88 -33.63
C GLU A 41 81.70 -53.88 -34.11
N PHE A 42 81.72 -55.12 -33.59
CA PHE A 42 80.74 -56.12 -34.00
C PHE A 42 79.31 -55.73 -33.62
N ASP A 43 79.12 -55.02 -32.50
CA ASP A 43 77.83 -54.45 -32.09
C ASP A 43 77.20 -53.56 -33.16
N LEU A 44 78.01 -52.78 -33.89
CA LEU A 44 77.57 -51.94 -35.00
C LEU A 44 77.33 -52.73 -36.31
N SER A 45 78.01 -53.88 -36.46
CA SER A 45 77.99 -54.69 -37.69
C SER A 45 77.13 -55.96 -37.56
N ASP A 46 76.48 -56.17 -36.41
CA ASP A 46 75.69 -57.36 -36.13
C ASP A 46 74.43 -57.37 -37.00
N PRO A 47 74.25 -58.39 -37.88
CA PRO A 47 73.06 -58.48 -38.72
C PRO A 47 71.75 -58.59 -37.93
N LEU A 48 71.82 -58.93 -36.64
CA LEU A 48 70.66 -59.04 -35.75
C LEU A 48 70.48 -57.84 -34.81
N ALA A 49 71.28 -56.76 -34.94
CA ALA A 49 71.24 -55.60 -34.04
C ALA A 49 69.82 -55.03 -33.86
N LEU A 50 69.11 -54.75 -34.96
CA LEU A 50 67.76 -54.18 -34.94
C LEU A 50 66.72 -55.07 -34.21
N ARG A 51 66.96 -56.38 -34.15
CA ARG A 51 66.08 -57.32 -33.45
C ARG A 51 66.39 -57.39 -31.95
N LYS A 52 67.64 -57.13 -31.56
CA LYS A 52 68.09 -57.11 -30.16
C LYS A 52 67.79 -55.79 -29.49
N ASP A 53 67.73 -54.70 -30.26
CA ASP A 53 67.44 -53.36 -29.76
C ASP A 53 66.03 -53.23 -29.19
N LEU A 54 65.93 -52.46 -28.11
CA LEU A 54 64.67 -52.13 -27.48
C LEU A 54 64.02 -50.93 -28.18
N PRO A 55 62.67 -50.87 -28.26
CA PRO A 55 61.97 -49.69 -28.75
C PRO A 55 62.38 -48.43 -27.98
N ALA A 56 62.45 -47.30 -28.68
CA ALA A 56 62.81 -46.00 -28.12
C ALA A 56 61.86 -45.54 -27.00
N ARG A 57 60.57 -45.90 -27.09
CA ARG A 57 59.54 -45.72 -26.05
C ARG A 57 58.80 -47.05 -25.87
N GLN A 58 58.89 -47.65 -24.68
CA GLN A 58 58.15 -48.88 -24.34
C GLN A 58 56.84 -48.58 -23.60
N SER A 59 56.86 -47.58 -22.73
CA SER A 59 55.72 -47.13 -21.94
C SER A 59 55.89 -45.65 -21.62
N ASP A 60 54.78 -45.00 -21.31
CA ASP A 60 54.75 -43.60 -20.91
C ASP A 60 55.41 -43.38 -19.56
N ASN A 61 55.43 -44.41 -18.71
CA ASN A 61 56.06 -44.38 -17.40
C ASN A 61 57.49 -44.96 -17.41
N ASP A 62 58.08 -45.16 -18.58
CA ASP A 62 59.47 -45.62 -18.69
C ASP A 62 60.42 -44.53 -18.17
N ILE A 63 61.25 -44.88 -17.21
CA ILE A 63 62.22 -44.00 -16.55
C ILE A 63 63.28 -43.49 -17.55
N ARG A 64 63.53 -44.23 -18.64
CA ARG A 64 64.46 -43.84 -19.71
C ARG A 64 63.96 -42.65 -20.52
N ASN A 65 62.65 -42.37 -20.49
CA ASN A 65 62.02 -41.26 -21.20
C ASN A 65 62.23 -39.94 -20.43
N THR A 66 63.48 -39.47 -20.44
CA THR A 66 63.83 -38.15 -19.95
C THR A 66 63.38 -37.05 -20.90
N VAL A 67 63.28 -35.81 -20.40
CA VAL A 67 62.86 -34.64 -21.19
C VAL A 67 63.78 -34.41 -22.40
N SER A 68 65.10 -34.61 -22.25
CA SER A 68 66.07 -34.47 -23.34
C SER A 68 65.94 -35.53 -24.44
N GLY A 69 65.35 -36.69 -24.12
CA GLY A 69 65.14 -37.77 -25.09
C GLY A 69 64.03 -37.48 -26.10
N MET A 70 63.20 -36.46 -25.85
CA MET A 70 62.09 -36.02 -26.73
C MET A 70 61.12 -37.14 -27.14
N GLN A 71 61.03 -38.22 -26.34
CA GLN A 71 60.13 -39.35 -26.62
C GLN A 71 58.73 -39.16 -26.05
N ARG A 72 58.53 -38.27 -25.07
CA ARG A 72 57.24 -37.99 -24.41
C ARG A 72 57.05 -36.49 -24.21
N PHE A 73 55.90 -35.98 -24.64
CA PHE A 73 55.51 -34.59 -24.45
C PHE A 73 54.28 -34.47 -23.55
N MET A 74 54.33 -33.59 -22.55
CA MET A 74 53.22 -33.39 -21.61
C MET A 74 51.96 -32.80 -22.26
N GLY A 75 52.08 -32.21 -23.45
CA GLY A 75 50.95 -31.66 -24.22
C GLY A 75 50.16 -32.69 -25.03
N GLU A 76 50.63 -33.93 -25.15
CA GLU A 76 49.93 -34.99 -25.89
C GLU A 76 48.60 -35.40 -25.24
N ASP A 77 48.49 -35.20 -23.91
CA ASP A 77 47.29 -35.42 -23.10
C ASP A 77 46.42 -36.61 -23.54
N LEU A 78 46.84 -37.81 -23.15
CA LEU A 78 46.10 -39.04 -23.45
C LEU A 78 44.69 -39.08 -22.83
N ASN A 79 44.45 -38.28 -21.78
CA ASN A 79 43.18 -38.26 -21.05
C ASN A 79 42.24 -37.16 -21.56
N PHE A 80 42.53 -36.56 -22.71
CA PHE A 80 41.74 -35.48 -23.29
C PHE A 80 40.24 -35.82 -23.38
N LEU A 81 39.91 -37.03 -23.86
CA LEU A 81 38.53 -37.47 -24.03
C LEU A 81 37.80 -37.62 -22.68
N GLU A 82 38.47 -38.18 -21.68
CA GLU A 82 37.90 -38.35 -20.33
C GLU A 82 37.67 -36.98 -19.67
N ARG A 83 38.65 -36.08 -19.76
CA ARG A 83 38.51 -34.70 -19.25
C ARG A 83 37.35 -33.97 -19.93
N LYS A 84 37.25 -34.08 -21.25
CA LYS A 84 36.17 -33.45 -22.01
C LYS A 84 34.80 -33.99 -21.59
N LYS A 85 34.67 -35.31 -21.45
CA LYS A 85 33.44 -35.95 -20.96
C LYS A 85 33.05 -35.43 -19.57
N PHE A 86 33.99 -35.35 -18.64
CA PHE A 86 33.73 -34.83 -17.29
C PHE A 86 33.33 -33.34 -17.29
N GLN A 87 33.89 -32.54 -18.20
CA GLN A 87 33.48 -31.14 -18.38
C GLN A 87 32.07 -31.02 -18.96
N GLU A 88 31.72 -31.85 -19.94
CA GLU A 88 30.37 -31.90 -20.52
C GLU A 88 29.33 -32.33 -19.48
N GLU A 89 29.65 -33.32 -18.65
CA GLU A 89 28.78 -33.76 -17.55
C GLU A 89 28.56 -32.66 -16.51
N GLN A 90 29.62 -31.96 -16.08
CA GLN A 90 29.48 -30.82 -15.16
C GLN A 90 28.63 -29.70 -15.76
N ASN A 91 28.89 -29.33 -17.02
CA ASN A 91 28.12 -28.28 -17.70
C ASN A 91 26.64 -28.65 -17.83
N ARG A 92 26.35 -29.94 -18.09
CA ARG A 92 24.99 -30.45 -18.13
C ARG A 92 24.30 -30.33 -16.77
N GLU A 93 24.94 -30.78 -15.70
CA GLU A 93 24.36 -30.69 -14.35
C GLU A 93 24.13 -29.24 -13.91
N TRP A 94 25.08 -28.33 -14.16
CA TRP A 94 24.90 -26.90 -13.87
C TRP A 94 23.76 -26.28 -14.67
N SER A 95 23.64 -26.61 -15.96
CA SER A 95 22.56 -26.11 -16.80
C SER A 95 21.20 -26.60 -16.32
N LEU A 96 21.09 -27.86 -15.91
CA LEU A 96 19.86 -28.44 -15.36
C LEU A 96 19.49 -27.81 -14.02
N GLN A 97 20.47 -27.57 -13.15
CA GLN A 97 20.24 -26.89 -11.89
C GLN A 97 19.71 -25.47 -12.13
N GLN A 98 20.36 -24.71 -13.00
CA GLN A 98 19.94 -23.34 -13.33
C GLN A 98 18.54 -23.30 -13.95
N GLN A 99 18.18 -24.27 -14.79
CA GLN A 99 16.83 -24.38 -15.35
C GLN A 99 15.80 -24.62 -14.25
N ARG A 100 16.05 -25.54 -13.31
CA ARG A 100 15.15 -25.81 -12.18
C ARG A 100 14.97 -24.57 -11.30
N GLU A 101 16.07 -23.93 -10.92
CA GLU A 101 16.03 -22.71 -10.11
C GLU A 101 15.24 -21.59 -10.80
N TRP A 102 15.38 -21.46 -12.12
CA TRP A 102 14.60 -20.49 -12.90
C TRP A 102 13.12 -20.84 -12.96
N GLU A 103 12.77 -22.11 -13.17
CA GLU A 103 11.38 -22.59 -13.17
C GLU A 103 10.72 -22.38 -11.80
N ASP A 104 11.42 -22.70 -10.72
CA ASP A 104 10.96 -22.50 -9.35
C ASP A 104 10.76 -21.02 -9.05
N ALA A 105 11.73 -20.16 -9.38
CA ALA A 105 11.61 -18.71 -9.21
C ALA A 105 10.43 -18.14 -10.00
N ARG A 106 10.20 -18.64 -11.23
CA ARG A 106 9.07 -18.24 -12.07
C ARG A 106 7.73 -18.70 -11.48
N ALA A 107 7.66 -19.91 -10.93
CA ALA A 107 6.47 -20.42 -10.26
C ALA A 107 6.15 -19.61 -8.99
N GLN A 108 7.16 -19.30 -8.18
CA GLN A 108 7.04 -18.45 -7.01
C GLN A 108 6.54 -17.04 -7.40
N HIS A 109 7.13 -16.42 -8.41
CA HIS A 109 6.69 -15.13 -8.92
C HIS A 109 5.22 -15.13 -9.32
N ARG A 110 4.79 -16.11 -10.14
CA ARG A 110 3.39 -16.26 -10.54
C ARG A 110 2.46 -16.43 -9.35
N SER A 111 2.84 -17.27 -8.38
CA SER A 111 2.03 -17.47 -7.18
C SER A 111 1.87 -16.19 -6.34
N ALA A 112 2.92 -15.37 -6.27
CA ALA A 112 2.89 -14.08 -5.59
C ALA A 112 2.03 -13.07 -6.35
N GLU A 113 2.12 -13.02 -7.68
CA GLU A 113 1.25 -12.20 -8.53
C GLU A 113 -0.23 -12.59 -8.36
N ASP A 114 -0.54 -13.88 -8.40
CA ASP A 114 -1.90 -14.39 -8.21
C ASP A 114 -2.46 -14.02 -6.83
N LEU A 115 -1.63 -14.10 -5.79
CA LEU A 115 -2.01 -13.67 -4.44
C LEU A 115 -2.29 -12.16 -4.39
N CYS A 116 -1.40 -11.34 -4.95
CA CYS A 116 -1.57 -9.89 -5.04
C CYS A 116 -2.86 -9.52 -5.79
N LEU A 117 -3.14 -10.20 -6.92
CA LEU A 117 -4.37 -9.99 -7.68
C LEU A 117 -5.61 -10.34 -6.87
N LYS A 118 -5.62 -11.49 -6.18
CA LYS A 118 -6.74 -11.89 -5.30
C LYS A 118 -6.98 -10.88 -4.19
N THR A 119 -5.93 -10.44 -3.50
CA THR A 119 -6.03 -9.43 -2.44
C THR A 119 -6.55 -8.09 -2.98
N ARG A 120 -6.10 -7.66 -4.17
CA ARG A 120 -6.60 -6.45 -4.80
C ARG A 120 -8.09 -6.54 -5.14
N LEU A 121 -8.55 -7.65 -5.68
CA LEU A 121 -9.97 -7.88 -5.97
C LEU A 121 -10.81 -7.83 -4.69
N GLN A 122 -10.34 -8.43 -3.60
CA GLN A 122 -11.01 -8.34 -2.30
C GLN A 122 -11.10 -6.90 -1.78
N PHE A 123 -10.03 -6.10 -1.97
CA PHE A 123 -10.07 -4.68 -1.62
C PHE A 123 -11.06 -3.89 -2.49
N ASP A 124 -11.13 -4.16 -3.79
CA ASP A 124 -12.10 -3.50 -4.68
C ASP A 124 -13.55 -3.86 -4.30
N GLU A 125 -13.81 -5.12 -3.94
CA GLU A 125 -15.14 -5.57 -3.48
C GLU A 125 -15.52 -4.93 -2.14
N THR A 126 -14.61 -4.92 -1.17
CA THR A 126 -14.85 -4.30 0.13
C THR A 126 -15.03 -2.78 0.01
N ALA A 127 -14.26 -2.11 -0.85
CA ALA A 127 -14.43 -0.69 -1.14
C ALA A 127 -15.81 -0.38 -1.75
N LYS A 128 -16.26 -1.18 -2.74
CA LYS A 128 -17.62 -1.06 -3.30
C LYS A 128 -18.70 -1.26 -2.25
N HIS A 129 -18.53 -2.26 -1.37
CA HIS A 129 -19.48 -2.52 -0.29
C HIS A 129 -19.57 -1.33 0.68
N LEU A 130 -18.44 -0.79 1.12
CA LEU A 130 -18.38 0.37 2.01
C LEU A 130 -18.99 1.62 1.35
N GLN A 131 -18.72 1.87 0.07
CA GLN A 131 -19.31 2.97 -0.67
C GLN A 131 -20.84 2.85 -0.75
N ASN A 132 -21.35 1.64 -1.00
CA ASN A 132 -22.79 1.39 -1.03
C ASN A 132 -23.43 1.66 0.34
N LEU A 133 -22.82 1.18 1.42
CA LEU A 133 -23.27 1.44 2.79
C LEU A 133 -23.27 2.94 3.10
N GLU A 134 -22.18 3.65 2.82
CA GLU A 134 -22.08 5.11 3.01
C GLU A 134 -23.17 5.85 2.22
N SER A 135 -23.42 5.45 0.97
CA SER A 135 -24.46 6.07 0.15
C SER A 135 -25.86 5.84 0.74
N ALA A 136 -26.11 4.65 1.30
CA ALA A 136 -27.37 4.29 1.92
C ALA A 136 -27.58 5.06 3.23
N THR A 137 -26.56 5.15 4.08
CA THR A 137 -26.64 5.92 5.33
C THR A 137 -26.84 7.41 5.06
N ARG A 138 -26.11 7.99 4.09
CA ARG A 138 -26.33 9.39 3.67
C ARG A 138 -27.76 9.63 3.21
N LYS A 139 -28.32 8.74 2.37
CA LYS A 139 -29.72 8.84 1.93
C LYS A 139 -30.69 8.76 3.11
N ALA A 140 -30.48 7.83 4.04
CA ALA A 140 -31.32 7.68 5.23
C ALA A 140 -31.27 8.93 6.13
N VAL A 141 -30.08 9.48 6.37
CA VAL A 141 -29.90 10.73 7.14
C VAL A 141 -30.61 11.89 6.44
N CYS A 142 -30.40 12.07 5.13
CA CYS A 142 -31.09 13.12 4.37
C CYS A 142 -32.62 12.97 4.42
N ALA A 143 -33.14 11.74 4.35
CA ALA A 143 -34.57 11.49 4.47
C ALA A 143 -35.11 11.84 5.87
N ALA A 144 -34.39 11.45 6.93
CA ALA A 144 -34.76 11.78 8.31
C ALA A 144 -34.74 13.30 8.57
N VAL A 145 -33.68 14.00 8.11
CA VAL A 145 -33.58 15.47 8.21
C VAL A 145 -34.69 16.16 7.43
N LYS A 146 -35.01 15.67 6.22
CA LYS A 146 -36.13 16.20 5.44
C LYS A 146 -37.45 16.07 6.19
N GLU A 147 -37.71 14.93 6.81
CA GLU A 147 -38.95 14.71 7.56
C GLU A 147 -39.02 15.57 8.83
N PHE A 148 -37.90 15.69 9.55
CA PHE A 148 -37.77 16.60 10.69
C PHE A 148 -38.02 18.07 10.31
N ASN A 149 -37.45 18.54 9.19
CA ASN A 149 -37.67 19.90 8.73
C ASN A 149 -39.14 20.16 8.34
N LYS A 150 -39.83 19.16 7.77
CA LYS A 150 -41.27 19.27 7.49
C LYS A 150 -42.07 19.36 8.78
N SER A 151 -41.82 18.49 9.76
CA SER A 151 -42.55 18.52 11.03
C SER A 151 -42.32 19.83 11.79
N GLN A 152 -41.08 20.34 11.76
CA GLN A 152 -40.76 21.65 12.32
C GLN A 152 -41.49 22.79 11.59
N ALA A 153 -41.63 22.72 10.26
CA ALA A 153 -42.39 23.70 9.48
C ALA A 153 -43.89 23.67 9.82
N THR A 154 -44.49 22.47 9.97
CA THR A 154 -45.89 22.34 10.39
C THR A 154 -46.11 22.83 11.81
N GLU A 155 -45.22 22.50 12.74
CA GLU A 155 -45.30 22.99 14.13
C GLU A 155 -45.18 24.51 14.20
N SER A 156 -44.27 25.10 13.42
CA SER A 156 -44.10 26.55 13.32
C SER A 156 -45.36 27.23 12.77
N LEU A 157 -45.99 26.64 11.76
CA LEU A 157 -47.25 27.14 11.21
C LEU A 157 -48.38 27.08 12.25
N GLU A 158 -48.55 25.94 12.94
CA GLU A 158 -49.54 25.80 14.01
C GLU A 158 -49.32 26.80 15.14
N ARG A 159 -48.06 27.01 15.53
CA ARG A 159 -47.68 27.98 16.55
C ARG A 159 -48.11 29.39 16.15
N LYS A 160 -47.82 29.82 14.93
CA LYS A 160 -48.25 31.12 14.40
C LYS A 160 -49.77 31.28 14.36
N ILE A 161 -50.50 30.21 14.02
CA ILE A 161 -51.97 30.23 14.03
C ILE A 161 -52.49 30.41 15.45
N ARG A 162 -51.92 29.69 16.43
CA ARG A 162 -52.28 29.82 17.86
C ARG A 162 -51.97 31.22 18.38
N GLU A 163 -50.78 31.74 18.10
CA GLU A 163 -50.35 33.09 18.48
C GLU A 163 -51.31 34.14 17.91
N LYS A 164 -51.64 34.06 16.61
CA LYS A 164 -52.59 34.98 15.98
C LYS A 164 -53.99 34.90 16.58
N LYS A 165 -54.45 33.69 16.92
CA LYS A 165 -55.76 33.50 17.57
C LYS A 165 -55.76 34.12 18.97
N GLN A 166 -54.69 33.90 19.74
CA GLN A 166 -54.53 34.49 21.06
C GLN A 166 -54.49 36.02 20.99
N GLU A 167 -53.73 36.59 20.05
CA GLU A 167 -53.69 38.03 19.81
C GLU A 167 -55.09 38.59 19.48
N GLN A 168 -55.89 37.88 18.68
CA GLN A 168 -57.27 38.28 18.39
C GLN A 168 -58.17 38.22 19.64
N GLU A 169 -58.03 37.18 20.46
CA GLU A 169 -58.77 37.03 21.72
C GLU A 169 -58.39 38.15 22.71
N ASP A 170 -57.10 38.45 22.84
CA ASP A 170 -56.57 39.52 23.70
C ASP A 170 -57.05 40.90 23.21
N ASN A 171 -57.00 41.17 21.91
CA ASN A 171 -57.52 42.41 21.31
C ASN A 171 -59.03 42.58 21.57
N LEU A 172 -59.82 41.51 21.43
CA LEU A 172 -61.26 41.55 21.73
C LEU A 172 -61.53 41.76 23.21
N ALA A 173 -60.73 41.13 24.09
CA ALA A 173 -60.81 41.33 25.52
C ALA A 173 -60.48 42.78 25.90
N GLU A 174 -59.43 43.37 25.32
CA GLU A 174 -59.07 44.78 25.50
C GLU A 174 -60.21 45.70 25.05
N ILE A 175 -60.73 45.54 23.84
CA ILE A 175 -61.86 46.33 23.33
C ILE A 175 -63.08 46.20 24.26
N SER A 176 -63.41 44.97 24.69
CA SER A 176 -64.54 44.73 25.59
C SER A 176 -64.34 45.41 26.95
N ASN A 177 -63.13 45.33 27.51
CA ASN A 177 -62.78 45.96 28.77
C ASN A 177 -62.80 47.50 28.66
N LEU A 178 -62.34 48.07 27.56
CA LEU A 178 -62.39 49.51 27.30
C LEU A 178 -63.85 50.00 27.17
N LEU A 179 -64.68 49.28 26.40
CA LEU A 179 -66.10 49.61 26.22
C LEU A 179 -66.90 49.52 27.53
N ARG A 180 -66.60 48.54 28.37
CA ARG A 180 -67.20 48.39 29.72
C ARG A 180 -66.56 49.31 30.75
N GLY A 181 -65.39 49.86 30.46
CA GLY A 181 -64.63 50.71 31.35
C GLY A 181 -65.36 52.00 31.64
N ASP A 182 -65.16 52.53 32.85
CA ASP A 182 -65.85 53.73 33.31
C ASP A 182 -65.48 55.00 32.51
N LEU A 183 -64.33 54.99 31.83
CA LEU A 183 -63.88 56.12 31.00
C LEU A 183 -64.80 56.33 29.78
N LEU A 184 -65.02 55.28 28.97
CA LEU A 184 -65.83 55.37 27.74
C LEU A 184 -67.34 55.31 28.01
N SER A 185 -67.78 54.61 29.06
CA SER A 185 -69.19 54.56 29.48
C SER A 185 -69.64 55.82 30.23
N GLU A 186 -68.71 56.74 30.49
CA GLU A 186 -68.91 57.95 31.29
C GLU A 186 -69.66 57.74 32.60
N ASN A 187 -69.38 56.63 33.29
CA ASN A 187 -70.14 56.21 34.46
C ASN A 187 -70.19 57.33 35.54
N PRO A 188 -71.39 57.85 35.91
CA PRO A 188 -71.52 58.94 36.87
C PRO A 188 -71.06 58.55 38.28
N GLN A 189 -70.96 57.25 38.57
CA GLN A 189 -70.46 56.75 39.86
C GLN A 189 -68.96 57.05 40.07
N GLN A 190 -68.19 57.38 39.01
CA GLN A 190 -66.79 57.79 39.14
C GLN A 190 -66.60 59.06 40.00
N ALA A 191 -67.63 59.90 40.09
CA ALA A 191 -67.60 61.12 40.90
C ALA A 191 -67.89 60.83 42.39
N ALA A 192 -68.33 59.63 42.76
CA ALA A 192 -68.64 59.30 44.15
C ALA A 192 -67.36 59.25 44.99
N SER A 193 -67.33 60.03 46.08
CA SER A 193 -66.19 60.02 47.00
C SER A 193 -66.26 58.85 47.97
N SER A 194 -65.12 58.18 48.19
CA SER A 194 -64.97 57.18 49.27
C SER A 194 -65.18 57.77 50.66
N PHE A 195 -65.06 59.09 50.83
CA PHE A 195 -65.22 59.79 52.11
C PHE A 195 -66.68 60.16 52.44
N GLY A 196 -67.65 59.79 51.61
CA GLY A 196 -69.08 59.80 51.96
C GLY A 196 -70.02 60.21 50.83
N PRO A 197 -71.33 59.84 50.92
CA PRO A 197 -72.28 59.97 49.80
C PRO A 197 -72.57 61.40 49.32
N HIS A 198 -72.29 62.39 50.17
CA HIS A 198 -72.55 63.80 49.91
C HIS A 198 -71.34 64.53 49.29
N ARG A 199 -70.19 63.86 49.16
CA ARG A 199 -68.96 64.42 48.60
C ARG A 199 -68.72 63.89 47.20
N VAL A 200 -68.34 64.79 46.30
CA VAL A 200 -67.95 64.46 44.93
C VAL A 200 -66.46 64.69 44.73
N VAL A 201 -65.82 63.86 43.92
CA VAL A 201 -64.43 64.06 43.48
C VAL A 201 -64.42 65.17 42.41
N PRO A 202 -63.80 66.34 42.67
CA PRO A 202 -63.92 67.49 41.77
C PRO A 202 -63.47 67.21 40.34
N ASP A 203 -62.33 66.54 40.18
CA ASP A 203 -61.71 66.25 38.87
C ASP A 203 -62.55 65.33 37.97
N ARG A 204 -63.53 64.61 38.56
CA ARG A 204 -64.37 63.62 37.86
C ARG A 204 -65.84 64.00 37.83
N TRP A 205 -66.18 65.22 38.23
CA TRP A 205 -67.57 65.67 38.28
C TRP A 205 -68.08 66.02 36.86
N LYS A 206 -69.13 65.31 36.42
CA LYS A 206 -69.77 65.46 35.10
C LYS A 206 -71.18 66.10 35.12
N GLY A 207 -71.48 66.90 36.14
CA GLY A 207 -72.80 67.52 36.33
C GLY A 207 -73.69 66.82 37.38
N MET A 208 -74.90 67.35 37.58
CA MET A 208 -75.87 66.85 38.56
C MET A 208 -76.64 65.64 38.02
N THR A 209 -77.08 64.73 38.89
CA THR A 209 -77.92 63.60 38.47
C THR A 209 -79.30 64.07 38.00
N GLN A 210 -79.95 63.31 37.11
CA GLN A 210 -81.30 63.66 36.62
C GLN A 210 -82.30 63.84 37.78
N GLN A 211 -82.23 62.99 38.80
CA GLN A 211 -83.05 63.10 40.01
C GLN A 211 -82.81 64.41 40.78
N GLN A 212 -81.55 64.86 40.91
CA GLN A 212 -81.23 66.14 41.55
C GLN A 212 -81.75 67.32 40.73
N LEU A 213 -81.59 67.29 39.41
CA LEU A 213 -82.12 68.32 38.52
C LEU A 213 -83.65 68.40 38.57
N GLU A 214 -84.33 67.25 38.65
CA GLU A 214 -85.78 67.17 38.82
C GLU A 214 -86.24 67.76 40.14
N GLN A 215 -85.53 67.47 41.25
CA GLN A 215 -85.80 68.07 42.55
C GLN A 215 -85.64 69.60 42.52
N ILE A 216 -84.57 70.11 41.90
CA ILE A 216 -84.37 71.55 41.74
C ILE A 216 -85.52 72.17 40.94
N ARG A 217 -85.94 71.55 39.83
CA ARG A 217 -87.09 72.02 39.04
C ARG A 217 -88.38 72.03 39.87
N LEU A 218 -88.59 71.03 40.73
CA LEU A 218 -89.71 70.95 41.66
C LEU A 218 -89.69 72.11 42.67
N VAL A 219 -88.55 72.36 43.30
CA VAL A 219 -88.37 73.45 44.26
C VAL A 219 -88.55 74.81 43.58
N GLN A 220 -88.02 75.01 42.37
CA GLN A 220 -88.22 76.25 41.61
C GLN A 220 -89.71 76.51 41.32
N LYS A 221 -90.47 75.47 40.94
CA LYS A 221 -91.93 75.59 40.77
C LYS A 221 -92.62 76.01 42.06
N GLN A 222 -92.22 75.45 43.20
CA GLN A 222 -92.75 75.84 44.52
C GLN A 222 -92.38 77.30 44.87
N GLN A 223 -91.15 77.74 44.60
CA GLN A 223 -90.72 79.13 44.84
C GLN A 223 -91.47 80.14 43.97
N VAL A 224 -91.78 79.79 42.71
CA VAL A 224 -92.64 80.61 41.84
C VAL A 224 -94.02 80.75 42.47
N GLN A 225 -94.59 79.67 42.98
CA GLN A 225 -95.87 79.70 43.70
C GLN A 225 -95.78 80.55 44.98
N GLU A 226 -94.72 80.43 45.79
CA GLU A 226 -94.54 81.24 47.01
C GLU A 226 -94.35 82.74 46.72
N LYS A 227 -93.58 83.11 45.69
CA LYS A 227 -93.40 84.52 45.29
C LYS A 227 -94.71 85.16 44.82
N LEU A 228 -95.57 84.41 44.14
CA LEU A 228 -96.91 84.86 43.77
C LEU A 228 -97.79 85.13 45.01
N VAL A 229 -97.51 84.47 46.14
CA VAL A 229 -98.24 84.64 47.42
C VAL A 229 -97.68 85.80 48.27
N ARG A 230 -96.43 86.25 48.06
CA ARG A 230 -95.71 87.17 48.98
C ARG A 230 -95.51 88.63 48.49
N ALA A 231 -96.25 89.08 47.47
CA ALA A 231 -96.16 90.46 46.96
C ALA A 231 -96.74 91.51 47.96
N PRO A 232 -96.02 92.61 48.32
CA PRO A 232 -96.56 93.72 49.11
C PRO A 232 -97.17 94.84 48.23
N LEU A 233 -98.26 95.44 48.71
CA LEU A 233 -98.98 96.59 48.13
C LEU A 233 -98.13 97.89 48.12
N PRO A 234 -98.37 98.83 47.19
CA PRO A 234 -97.45 99.94 46.90
C PRO A 234 -97.53 101.10 47.91
N PHE A 235 -96.38 101.63 48.30
CA PHE A 235 -96.27 102.83 49.16
C PHE A 235 -96.35 104.11 48.31
N SER A 236 -97.34 104.95 48.60
CA SER A 236 -97.56 106.28 48.04
C SER A 236 -96.53 107.29 48.57
N ARG A 237 -96.03 108.19 47.71
CA ARG A 237 -95.39 109.45 48.12
C ARG A 237 -96.24 110.62 47.60
N SER A 238 -96.78 111.39 48.53
CA SER A 238 -97.50 112.65 48.34
C SER A 238 -96.54 113.84 48.11
N PRO A 239 -96.98 114.91 47.42
CA PRO A 239 -96.19 116.12 47.18
C PRO A 239 -96.32 117.14 48.32
N GLN A 240 -95.26 117.90 48.63
CA GLN A 240 -95.33 119.14 49.40
C GLN A 240 -94.35 120.18 48.81
N THR A 241 -94.93 121.33 48.47
CA THR A 241 -94.38 122.70 48.24
C THR A 241 -93.13 122.88 47.40
#